data_AF-A0A7D9E1P2-F1
#
_entry.id   AF-A0A7D9E1P2-F1
#
_cell.length_a   1.000
_cell.length_b   1.000
_cell.length_c   1.000
_cell.angle_alpha   90.00
_cell.angle_beta   90.00
_cell.angle_gamma   90.00
#
_symmetry.space_group_name_H-M   'P 1'
#
loop_
_entity.id
_entity.type
_entity.pdbx_description
1 polymer ?
#
loop_
_entity_poly.entity_id
_entity_poly.type
_entity_poly.pdbx_seq_one_letter_code
_entity_poly.pdbx_strand_id
1 'polypeptide(L)'
;MKIPYYKQKSFKRHIWDFSNINIAELNEELSNLNCENCERENNRIGDVYKNWFDYFYSTVKKHIPNRIVAIRPNDKPWMTSA
;
A
#
# COMPACT_ATOMS: atom_id res chain seq x y z
N MET A 1 43.08 4.37 -15.81
CA MET A 1 41.94 3.52 -15.39
C MET A 1 40.73 4.44 -15.16
N LYS A 2 39.69 4.38 -16.00
CA LYS A 2 38.45 5.16 -15.78
C LYS A 2 37.50 4.32 -14.94
N ILE A 3 37.19 4.78 -13.74
CA ILE A 3 36.17 4.15 -12.89
C ILE A 3 34.81 4.56 -13.48
N PRO A 4 33.94 3.62 -13.87
CA PRO A 4 32.60 3.96 -14.33
C PRO A 4 31.82 4.55 -13.14
N TYR A 5 31.42 5.81 -13.24
CA TYR A 5 30.54 6.42 -12.25
C TYR A 5 29.11 5.95 -12.52
N TYR A 6 28.44 5.37 -11.52
CA TYR A 6 27.02 5.07 -11.61
C TYR A 6 26.23 6.34 -11.27
N LYS A 7 25.54 6.91 -12.26
CA LYS A 7 24.53 7.95 -12.01
C LYS A 7 23.25 7.26 -11.56
N GLN A 8 22.81 7.57 -10.35
CA GLN A 8 21.47 7.22 -9.91
C GLN A 8 20.44 7.81 -10.87
N LYS A 9 19.46 7.00 -11.28
CA LYS A 9 18.36 7.42 -12.13
C LYS A 9 17.14 7.73 -11.28
N SER A 10 16.27 8.59 -11.80
CA SER A 10 14.96 8.74 -11.21
C SER A 10 14.16 7.44 -11.35
N PHE A 11 13.30 7.18 -10.37
CA PHE A 11 12.40 6.02 -10.39
C PHE A 11 11.03 6.39 -9.82
N LYS A 12 10.01 5.61 -10.19
CA LYS A 12 8.66 5.78 -9.65
C LYS A 12 8.50 4.96 -8.38
N ARG A 13 7.86 5.53 -7.37
CA ARG A 13 7.55 4.85 -6.11
C ARG A 13 6.11 5.10 -5.71
N HIS A 14 5.44 4.07 -5.23
CA HIS A 14 4.12 4.18 -4.59
C HIS A 14 4.31 4.65 -3.14
N ILE A 15 3.59 5.70 -2.75
CA ILE A 15 3.62 6.29 -1.41
C ILE A 15 2.18 6.44 -0.90
N TRP A 16 2.01 6.14 0.38
CA TRP A 16 0.79 6.35 1.14
C TRP A 16 0.91 7.63 1.96
N ASP A 17 -0.15 8.43 1.97
CA ASP A 17 -0.25 9.62 2.82
C ASP A 17 -1.07 9.27 4.06
N PHE A 18 -0.37 9.00 5.15
CA PHE A 18 -0.97 8.72 6.46
C PHE A 18 -1.27 10.00 7.26
N SER A 19 -0.94 11.19 6.75
CA SER A 19 -1.18 12.43 7.50
C SER A 19 -2.65 12.86 7.52
N ASN A 20 -3.44 12.39 6.54
CA ASN A 20 -4.84 12.78 6.33
C ASN A 20 -5.79 11.58 6.36
N ILE A 21 -5.48 10.55 7.16
CA ILE A 21 -6.30 9.34 7.24
C ILE A 21 -7.53 9.56 8.15
N ASN A 22 -8.71 9.17 7.66
CA ASN A 22 -9.89 9.02 8.51
C ASN A 22 -9.91 7.62 9.13
N ILE A 23 -9.23 7.46 10.27
CA ILE A 23 -9.09 6.17 10.97
C ILE A 23 -10.45 5.63 11.43
N ALA A 24 -11.39 6.51 11.78
CA ALA A 24 -12.70 6.11 12.26
C ALA A 24 -13.49 5.38 11.16
N GLU A 25 -13.60 5.98 9.98
CA GLU A 25 -14.29 5.36 8.84
C GLU A 25 -13.59 4.09 8.35
N LEU A 26 -12.25 4.07 8.33
CA LEU A 26 -11.50 2.87 7.99
C LEU A 26 -11.83 1.72 8.96
N ASN A 27 -11.80 1.99 10.27
CA ASN A 27 -12.08 0.98 11.27
C ASN A 27 -13.54 0.51 11.24
N GLU A 28 -14.48 1.41 10.96
CA GLU A 28 -15.89 1.07 10.80
C GLU A 28 -16.09 0.12 9.61
N GLU A 29 -15.53 0.45 8.44
CA GLU A 29 -15.66 -0.38 7.23
C GLU A 29 -14.94 -1.74 7.39
N LEU A 30 -13.77 -1.75 8.05
CA LEU A 30 -13.06 -2.99 8.38
C LEU A 30 -13.78 -3.83 9.44
N SER A 31 -14.50 -3.24 10.38
CA SER A 31 -15.27 -3.98 11.40
C SER A 31 -16.53 -4.61 10.81
N ASN A 32 -17.10 -3.98 9.77
CA ASN A 32 -18.21 -4.53 8.99
C ASN A 32 -17.77 -5.60 7.97
N LEU A 33 -16.46 -5.84 7.85
CA LEU A 33 -15.91 -6.87 6.98
C LEU A 33 -16.31 -8.27 7.50
N ASN A 34 -17.31 -8.86 6.87
CA ASN A 34 -17.69 -10.25 7.16
C ASN A 34 -16.76 -11.23 6.42
N CYS A 35 -15.67 -11.65 7.08
CA CYS A 35 -14.74 -12.64 6.54
C CYS A 35 -15.36 -14.02 6.29
N GLU A 36 -16.48 -14.36 6.93
CA GLU A 36 -17.11 -15.67 6.75
C GLU A 36 -17.56 -15.92 5.31
N ASN A 37 -17.89 -14.85 4.57
CA ASN A 37 -18.27 -14.96 3.16
C ASN A 37 -17.08 -15.35 2.28
N CYS A 38 -15.85 -14.95 2.64
CA CYS A 38 -14.65 -15.32 1.90
C CYS A 38 -14.32 -16.81 2.03
N GLU A 39 -14.71 -17.42 3.14
CA GLU A 39 -14.47 -18.84 3.46
C GLU A 39 -15.48 -19.76 2.78
N ARG A 40 -16.76 -19.37 2.71
CA ARG A 40 -17.84 -20.22 2.16
C ARG A 40 -17.74 -20.44 0.65
N GLU A 41 -17.09 -19.52 -0.07
CA GLU A 41 -17.01 -19.56 -1.54
C GLU A 41 -15.79 -20.32 -2.06
N ASN A 42 -14.79 -20.67 -1.22
CA ASN A 42 -13.54 -21.28 -1.68
C ASN A 42 -12.98 -22.35 -0.74
N ASN A 43 -12.79 -23.57 -1.26
CA ASN A 43 -12.22 -24.70 -0.52
C ASN A 43 -10.68 -24.69 -0.44
N ARG A 44 -10.05 -23.64 -0.97
CA ARG A 44 -8.59 -23.50 -1.01
C ARG A 44 -8.19 -22.29 -0.20
N ILE A 45 -7.41 -22.53 0.86
CA ILE A 45 -6.95 -21.49 1.78
C ILE A 45 -6.22 -20.32 1.06
N GLY A 46 -5.50 -20.62 -0.03
CA GLY A 46 -4.83 -19.59 -0.83
C GLY A 46 -5.82 -18.63 -1.51
N ASP A 47 -6.95 -19.14 -1.99
CA ASP A 47 -7.97 -18.35 -2.66
C ASP A 47 -8.78 -17.53 -1.64
N VAL A 48 -9.08 -18.13 -0.47
CA VAL A 48 -9.67 -17.41 0.68
C VAL A 48 -8.80 -16.24 1.11
N TYR A 49 -7.50 -16.49 1.32
CA TYR A 49 -6.56 -15.44 1.73
C TYR A 49 -6.44 -14.35 0.67
N LYS A 50 -6.33 -14.73 -0.61
CA LYS A 50 -6.23 -13.76 -1.70
C LYS A 50 -7.48 -12.86 -1.75
N ASN A 51 -8.67 -13.44 -1.67
CA ASN A 51 -9.91 -12.68 -1.72
C ASN A 51 -10.07 -11.74 -0.52
N TRP A 52 -9.76 -12.24 0.68
CA TRP A 52 -9.72 -11.42 1.89
C TRP A 52 -8.73 -10.26 1.74
N PHE A 53 -7.51 -10.54 1.28
CA PHE A 53 -6.46 -9.54 1.13
C PHE A 53 -6.81 -8.50 0.07
N ASP A 54 -7.38 -8.92 -1.06
CA ASP A 54 -7.80 -8.01 -2.12
C ASP A 54 -8.88 -7.03 -1.61
N TYR A 55 -9.82 -7.51 -0.78
CA TYR A 55 -10.85 -6.66 -0.16
C TYR A 55 -10.28 -5.75 0.92
N PHE A 56 -9.45 -6.27 1.82
CA PHE A 56 -8.75 -5.46 2.83
C PHE A 56 -7.95 -4.34 2.14
N TYR A 57 -7.19 -4.69 1.11
CA TYR A 57 -6.35 -3.75 0.39
C TYR A 57 -7.15 -2.69 -0.37
N SER A 58 -8.31 -3.06 -0.96
CA SER A 58 -9.19 -2.09 -1.62
C SER A 58 -9.82 -1.11 -0.62
N THR A 59 -10.22 -1.60 0.55
CA THR A 59 -10.76 -0.79 1.66
C THR A 59 -9.70 0.19 2.17
N VAL A 60 -8.48 -0.28 2.40
CA VAL A 60 -7.35 0.58 2.80
C VAL A 60 -7.06 1.64 1.72
N LYS A 61 -7.10 1.29 0.43
CA LYS A 61 -6.91 2.25 -0.67
C LYS A 61 -7.97 3.34 -0.73
N LYS A 62 -9.21 3.04 -0.34
CA LYS A 62 -10.32 3.99 -0.30
C LYS A 62 -10.11 5.06 0.78
N HIS A 63 -9.55 4.67 1.93
CA HIS A 63 -9.41 5.53 3.11
C HIS A 63 -8.04 6.17 3.28
N ILE A 64 -6.99 5.58 2.70
CA ILE A 64 -5.63 6.10 2.77
C ILE A 64 -5.23 6.62 1.39
N PRO A 65 -5.13 7.95 1.21
CA PRO A 65 -4.69 8.53 -0.03
C PRO A 65 -3.32 7.96 -0.41
N ASN A 66 -3.18 7.58 -1.68
CA ASN A 66 -1.94 7.02 -2.18
C ASN A 66 -1.66 7.53 -3.58
N ARG A 67 -0.38 7.67 -3.91
CA ARG A 67 0.06 8.22 -5.18
C ARG A 67 1.38 7.62 -5.61
N ILE A 68 1.62 7.65 -6.91
CA ILE A 68 2.94 7.36 -7.47
C ILE A 68 3.70 8.68 -7.60
N VAL A 69 4.86 8.76 -6.97
CA VAL A 69 5.78 9.90 -7.11
C VAL A 69 7.02 9.50 -7.89
N ALA A 70 7.65 10.46 -8.55
CA ALA A 70 8.97 10.29 -9.13
C ALA A 70 10.02 10.71 -8.10
N ILE A 71 10.85 9.78 -7.65
CA ILE A 71 12.00 10.04 -6.78
C ILE A 71 13.21 10.32 -7.65
N ARG A 72 13.85 11.46 -7.43
CA ARG A 72 15.08 11.88 -8.11
C ARG A 72 16.29 11.69 -7.18
N PRO A 73 17.50 11.52 -7.73
CA PRO A 73 18.71 11.33 -6.94
C PRO A 73 18.98 12.44 -5.90
N ASN A 74 18.50 13.66 -6.16
CA ASN A 74 18.72 14.82 -5.31
C ASN A 74 17.49 15.18 -4.46
N ASP A 75 16.41 14.40 -4.54
CA ASP A 75 15.26 14.62 -3.65
C ASP A 75 15.70 14.31 -2.21
N LYS A 76 15.17 15.08 -1.25
CA LYS A 76 15.45 14.83 0.17
C LYS A 76 15.03 13.40 0.54
N PRO A 77 15.74 12.75 1.47
CA PRO A 77 15.33 11.45 1.98
C PRO A 77 13.87 11.50 2.41
N TRP A 78 13.07 10.63 1.82
CA TRP A 78 11.63 10.53 2.05
C TRP A 78 11.29 9.77 3.35
N MET A 79 12.30 9.19 4.02
CA MET A 79 12.21 8.74 5.40
C MET A 79 12.40 9.94 6.33
N THR A 80 11.30 10.55 6.76
CA THR A 80 11.29 11.30 8.02
C THR A 80 11.27 10.29 9.15
N SER A 81 12.45 10.07 9.76
CA SER A 81 12.77 9.39 11.03
C SER A 81 11.94 8.16 11.46
N ALA A 82 12.64 7.06 11.73
CA ALA A 82 12.13 5.86 12.40
C ALA A 82 11.58 6.14 13.81
#